data_AF-A0A7W0VKI8-F1
#
_entry.id   AF-A0A7W0VKI8-F1
#
_cell.length_a   1.000
_cell.length_b   1.000
_cell.length_c   1.000
_cell.angle_alpha   90.00
_cell.angle_beta   90.00
_cell.angle_gamma   90.00
#
_symmetry.space_group_name_H-M   'P 1'
#
loop_
_entity.id
_entity.type
_entity.pdbx_description
1 polymer ?
#
loop_
_entity_poly.entity_id
_entity_poly.type
_entity_poly.pdbx_seq_one_letter_code
_entity_poly.pdbx_strand_id
1 'polypeptide(L)'
;MRSILLSIVVVFAGASCKDATGKQGSASTTGSAGSAVKVVAADAPKGPQAMETTYDKMQADKLDRQAEADAKKAGNEEWIPAEHKAGASRWKDVGVYVDGKPMGFLTFGELPIALKPVWVQDKVSAEKRPGTEDPGWRWAKQRFYRFDQYLAAIGIDVKSIKELHVYGPKFAETNISTGKDLLSAKAKEFKFRFGGNVYGKPIAHVPRGFGNGRSADKIASVMVYIKKKPPKIVHNVGLELDGEIQNGVPYYGEPIRGGVRVYMDDKLIAIVKRQELDAAKAIKSPTGELTWKLADVLAAQGAMPKNVTEIWAVRDQKREDKFPGADLATLTFAANSQAKGGLLLGDKQIRANTIAMHSRALKPDELPVVTPDDE
;
A
#
# COMPACT_ATOMS: atom_id res chain seq x y z
N MET A 1 10.24 66.15 4.62
CA MET A 1 9.68 65.98 5.99
C MET A 1 9.98 64.54 6.37
N ARG A 2 11.02 64.27 7.20
CA ARG A 2 10.95 64.07 8.68
C ARG A 2 9.87 63.02 9.01
N SER A 3 10.11 61.87 9.65
CA SER A 3 11.05 61.42 10.70
C SER A 3 10.77 59.91 10.92
N ILE A 4 11.74 58.98 11.00
CA ILE A 4 12.61 58.55 12.14
C ILE A 4 12.07 57.37 13.00
N LEU A 5 12.89 56.28 13.03
CA LEU A 5 13.20 55.27 14.07
C LEU A 5 12.06 54.36 14.62
N LEU A 6 12.27 53.10 15.05
CA LEU A 6 13.38 52.58 15.87
C LEU A 6 13.49 51.03 15.79
N SER A 7 14.72 50.54 15.73
CA SER A 7 15.14 49.13 15.86
C SER A 7 15.28 48.70 17.33
N ILE A 8 15.04 47.43 17.65
CA ILE A 8 15.59 46.79 18.86
C ILE A 8 16.19 45.42 18.49
N VAL A 9 17.50 45.33 18.70
CA VAL A 9 18.34 44.13 18.70
C VAL A 9 18.58 43.79 20.18
N VAL A 10 18.41 42.52 20.57
CA VAL A 10 18.90 42.02 21.87
C VAL A 10 19.81 40.83 21.62
N VAL A 11 21.09 41.04 21.92
CA VAL A 11 22.15 40.04 22.06
C VAL A 11 22.35 39.85 23.56
N PHE A 12 22.34 38.61 24.05
CA PHE A 12 22.91 38.26 25.34
C PHE A 12 23.91 37.12 25.16
N ALA A 13 25.17 37.45 25.37
CA ALA A 13 26.25 36.51 25.64
C ALA A 13 26.42 36.39 27.16
N GLY A 14 26.61 35.16 27.64
CA GLY A 14 26.98 34.88 29.02
C GLY A 14 27.72 33.54 29.08
N ALA A 15 29.04 33.63 29.21
CA ALA A 15 29.94 32.52 29.52
C ALA A 15 30.13 32.40 31.04
N SER A 16 30.39 31.19 31.56
CA SER A 16 31.59 30.85 32.38
C SER A 16 31.43 29.50 33.13
N CYS A 17 32.50 28.68 33.07
CA CYS A 17 33.04 27.73 34.06
C CYS A 17 32.17 26.54 34.56
N LYS A 18 32.68 25.36 34.97
CA LYS A 18 33.97 24.66 34.99
C LYS A 18 33.70 23.21 35.47
N ASP A 19 34.55 22.27 35.06
CA ASP A 19 34.98 21.02 35.73
C ASP A 19 33.97 20.03 36.35
N ALA A 20 33.98 18.78 35.84
CA ALA A 20 33.85 17.58 36.67
C ALA A 20 34.38 16.33 35.93
N THR A 21 35.64 16.01 36.21
CA THR A 21 36.27 14.70 35.99
C THR A 21 35.65 13.63 36.90
N GLY A 22 35.23 12.49 36.33
CA GLY A 22 34.79 11.32 37.08
C GLY A 22 35.38 10.02 36.53
N LYS A 23 36.45 9.54 37.17
CA LYS A 23 37.00 8.18 37.07
C LYS A 23 36.17 7.23 37.93
N GLN A 24 35.73 6.10 37.37
CA GLN A 24 35.40 4.85 38.07
C GLN A 24 35.77 3.73 37.08
N GLY A 25 36.42 2.63 37.40
CA GLY A 25 36.87 2.03 38.65
C GLY A 25 37.10 0.56 38.31
N SER A 26 38.36 0.15 38.17
CA SER A 26 38.74 -1.25 37.94
C SER A 26 38.72 -1.99 39.28
N ALA A 27 37.91 -3.05 39.38
CA ALA A 27 37.99 -4.02 40.46
C ALA A 27 38.23 -5.41 39.88
N SER A 28 39.43 -5.92 40.19
CA SER A 28 39.86 -7.30 40.04
C SER A 28 39.22 -8.19 41.10
N THR A 29 38.85 -9.42 40.75
CA THR A 29 38.67 -10.51 41.72
C THR A 29 39.22 -11.80 41.11
N THR A 30 40.43 -12.15 41.56
CA THR A 30 40.95 -13.53 41.71
C THR A 30 40.01 -14.31 42.63
N GLY A 31 39.76 -15.62 42.54
CA GLY A 31 40.23 -16.72 41.71
C GLY A 31 39.61 -17.98 42.33
N SER A 32 39.33 -19.02 41.54
CA SER A 32 39.10 -20.36 42.07
C SER A 32 39.42 -21.38 40.99
N ALA A 33 40.33 -22.28 41.33
CA ALA A 33 40.80 -23.37 40.50
C ALA A 33 39.77 -24.50 40.43
N GLY A 34 39.60 -25.09 39.25
CA GLY A 34 38.75 -26.26 39.06
C GLY A 34 38.93 -26.89 37.68
N SER A 35 39.69 -27.98 37.66
CA SER A 35 39.72 -29.10 36.70
C SER A 35 39.56 -28.85 35.20
N ALA A 36 40.64 -29.17 34.48
CA ALA A 36 40.68 -29.39 33.04
C ALA A 36 39.82 -30.60 32.62
N VAL A 37 38.80 -30.34 31.79
CA VAL A 37 38.19 -31.34 30.91
C VAL A 37 38.47 -30.92 29.48
N LYS A 38 39.24 -31.72 28.77
CA LYS A 38 39.55 -31.57 27.34
C LYS A 38 38.29 -31.95 26.55
N VAL A 39 37.49 -30.97 26.14
CA VAL A 39 36.40 -31.19 25.19
C VAL A 39 36.96 -30.96 23.78
N VAL A 40 36.98 -32.03 22.99
CA VAL A 40 37.32 -32.00 21.57
C VAL A 40 36.24 -31.22 20.84
N ALA A 41 36.61 -30.11 20.19
CA ALA A 41 35.72 -29.35 19.34
C ALA A 41 35.32 -30.19 18.12
N ALA A 42 34.05 -30.58 18.05
CA ALA A 42 33.44 -31.08 16.83
C ALA A 42 33.05 -29.89 15.96
N ASP A 43 33.46 -29.92 14.69
CA ASP A 43 33.08 -28.95 13.68
C ASP A 43 31.55 -28.80 13.59
N ALA A 44 31.09 -27.55 13.71
CA ALA A 44 29.68 -27.22 13.53
C ALA A 44 29.27 -27.47 12.06
N PRO A 45 28.14 -28.15 11.80
CA PRO A 45 27.67 -28.37 10.45
C PRO A 45 27.29 -27.02 9.82
N LYS A 46 27.89 -26.71 8.66
CA LYS A 46 27.49 -25.58 7.82
C LYS A 46 26.01 -25.73 7.48
N GLY A 47 25.18 -24.85 8.05
CA GLY A 47 23.75 -24.80 7.77
C GLY A 47 23.46 -24.49 6.30
N PRO A 48 22.29 -24.89 5.77
CA PRO A 48 21.97 -24.77 4.34
C PRO A 48 21.56 -23.34 4.00
N GLN A 49 22.53 -22.43 3.80
CA GLN A 49 22.27 -21.06 3.36
C GLN A 49 22.22 -20.88 1.83
N ALA A 50 22.34 -21.96 1.05
CA ALA A 50 22.50 -21.86 -0.42
C ALA A 50 21.24 -22.17 -1.25
N MET A 51 20.17 -22.76 -0.68
CA MET A 51 19.00 -23.18 -1.48
C MET A 51 17.91 -22.12 -1.64
N GLU A 52 17.84 -21.10 -0.78
CA GLU A 52 16.78 -20.09 -0.83
C GLU A 52 16.88 -19.17 -2.06
N THR A 53 18.10 -18.96 -2.59
CA THR A 53 18.33 -18.01 -3.70
C THR A 53 17.98 -18.55 -5.09
N THR A 54 17.89 -19.87 -5.27
CA THR A 54 17.66 -20.48 -6.59
C THR A 54 16.17 -20.55 -6.93
N TYR A 55 15.33 -20.84 -5.94
CA TYR A 55 13.88 -20.87 -6.11
C TYR A 55 13.31 -19.47 -6.36
N ASP A 56 13.79 -18.46 -5.63
CA ASP A 56 13.38 -17.07 -5.82
C ASP A 56 13.77 -16.52 -7.21
N LYS A 57 14.95 -16.88 -7.71
CA LYS A 57 15.37 -16.53 -9.09
C LYS A 57 14.50 -17.21 -10.14
N MET A 58 14.18 -18.50 -9.99
CA MET A 58 13.29 -19.20 -10.93
C MET A 58 11.88 -18.62 -10.95
N GLN A 59 11.35 -18.20 -9.79
CA GLN A 59 10.04 -17.55 -9.71
C GLN A 59 10.05 -16.16 -10.33
N ALA A 60 11.11 -15.36 -10.12
CA ALA A 60 11.29 -14.07 -10.76
C ALA A 60 11.37 -14.21 -12.29
N ASP A 61 12.23 -15.09 -12.81
CA ASP A 61 12.36 -15.35 -14.25
C ASP A 61 11.06 -15.80 -14.90
N LYS A 62 10.26 -16.62 -14.21
CA LYS A 62 8.97 -17.09 -14.71
C LYS A 62 7.95 -15.95 -14.77
N LEU A 63 7.93 -15.08 -13.76
CA LEU A 63 7.09 -13.89 -13.73
C LEU A 63 7.49 -12.89 -14.82
N ASP A 64 8.78 -12.69 -15.05
CA ASP A 64 9.31 -11.78 -16.07
C ASP A 64 8.96 -12.26 -17.49
N ARG A 65 9.15 -13.55 -17.79
CA ARG A 65 8.74 -14.11 -19.10
C ARG A 65 7.24 -14.05 -19.34
N GLN A 66 6.45 -14.23 -18.28
CA GLN A 66 5.01 -14.12 -18.37
C GLN A 66 4.57 -12.66 -18.59
N ALA A 67 5.16 -11.72 -17.86
CA ALA A 67 4.94 -10.29 -18.05
C ALA A 67 5.33 -9.80 -19.46
N GLU A 68 6.42 -10.30 -20.05
CA GLU A 68 6.80 -9.98 -21.43
C GLU A 68 5.81 -10.54 -22.46
N ALA A 69 5.30 -11.76 -22.26
CA ALA A 69 4.30 -12.36 -23.12
C ALA A 69 2.95 -11.63 -23.03
N ASP A 70 2.65 -11.11 -21.85
CA ASP A 70 1.45 -10.35 -21.51
C ASP A 70 1.53 -8.91 -22.09
N ALA A 71 2.69 -8.25 -21.96
CA ALA A 71 2.96 -6.92 -22.52
C ALA A 71 2.83 -6.91 -24.07
N LYS A 72 3.23 -7.99 -24.75
CA LYS A 72 3.04 -8.13 -26.20
C LYS A 72 1.57 -8.20 -26.64
N LYS A 73 0.64 -8.44 -25.71
CA LYS A 73 -0.80 -8.55 -25.96
C LYS A 73 -1.61 -7.38 -25.38
N ALA A 74 -0.97 -6.50 -24.62
CA ALA A 74 -1.59 -5.38 -23.90
C ALA A 74 -2.22 -4.30 -24.80
N GLY A 75 -2.00 -4.35 -26.13
CA GLY A 75 -2.66 -3.45 -27.10
C GLY A 75 -4.08 -3.85 -27.50
N ASN A 76 -4.59 -5.00 -27.05
CA ASN A 76 -5.97 -5.42 -27.29
C ASN A 76 -6.80 -5.16 -26.01
N GLU A 77 -7.77 -4.24 -26.09
CA GLU A 77 -8.63 -3.85 -24.95
C GLU A 77 -9.45 -5.02 -24.37
N GLU A 78 -9.60 -6.12 -25.10
CA GLU A 78 -10.30 -7.34 -24.68
C GLU A 78 -9.37 -8.40 -24.04
N TRP A 79 -8.07 -8.17 -24.03
CA TRP A 79 -7.13 -9.19 -23.60
C TRP A 79 -7.05 -9.30 -22.07
N ILE A 80 -7.38 -10.49 -21.56
CA ILE A 80 -7.29 -10.86 -20.14
C ILE A 80 -6.18 -11.92 -19.97
N PRO A 81 -5.13 -11.68 -19.18
CA PRO A 81 -4.06 -12.65 -18.97
C PRO A 81 -4.61 -13.97 -18.41
N ALA A 82 -4.00 -15.10 -18.81
CA ALA A 82 -4.50 -16.44 -18.50
C ALA A 82 -4.64 -16.70 -16.99
N GLU A 83 -3.80 -16.05 -16.18
CA GLU A 83 -3.87 -16.12 -14.72
C GLU A 83 -5.13 -15.49 -14.11
N HIS A 84 -5.80 -14.58 -14.82
CA HIS A 84 -7.05 -13.90 -14.41
C HIS A 84 -8.32 -14.52 -15.00
N LYS A 85 -8.19 -15.52 -15.87
CA LYS A 85 -9.33 -16.30 -16.38
C LYS A 85 -9.90 -17.25 -15.33
N ALA A 86 -9.14 -17.55 -14.27
CA ALA A 86 -9.51 -18.47 -13.20
C ALA A 86 -9.84 -17.71 -11.90
N GLY A 87 -11.01 -17.06 -11.88
CA GLY A 87 -11.61 -16.49 -10.68
C GLY A 87 -10.89 -15.28 -10.07
N ALA A 88 -11.56 -14.67 -9.10
CA ALA A 88 -11.16 -13.42 -8.49
C ALA A 88 -10.11 -13.58 -7.37
N SER A 89 -9.91 -14.79 -6.84
CA SER A 89 -9.03 -15.01 -5.69
C SER A 89 -7.53 -14.80 -5.95
N ARG A 90 -7.13 -14.55 -7.20
CA ARG A 90 -5.71 -14.41 -7.60
C ARG A 90 -5.18 -12.96 -7.57
N TRP A 91 -6.04 -11.97 -7.32
CA TRP A 91 -5.60 -10.58 -7.22
C TRP A 91 -4.86 -10.36 -5.90
N LYS A 92 -3.53 -10.17 -5.95
CA LYS A 92 -2.71 -9.90 -4.75
C LYS A 92 -2.97 -8.51 -4.16
N ASP A 93 -3.19 -7.52 -5.02
CA ASP A 93 -3.56 -6.17 -4.64
C ASP A 93 -5.03 -5.91 -5.00
N VAL A 94 -5.74 -5.17 -4.15
CA VAL A 94 -7.16 -4.87 -4.36
C VAL A 94 -7.28 -3.52 -5.06
N GLY A 95 -7.13 -3.54 -6.38
CA GLY A 95 -7.23 -2.35 -7.21
C GLY A 95 -8.68 -1.86 -7.36
N VAL A 96 -8.81 -0.55 -7.48
CA VAL A 96 -10.04 0.18 -7.78
C VAL A 96 -9.91 0.80 -9.16
N TYR A 97 -10.80 0.42 -10.06
CA TYR A 97 -10.75 0.80 -11.47
C TYR A 97 -11.99 1.57 -11.85
N VAL A 98 -11.83 2.61 -12.67
CA VAL A 98 -12.92 3.36 -13.29
C VAL A 98 -12.87 3.12 -14.80
N ASP A 99 -13.91 2.49 -15.33
CA ASP A 99 -14.00 2.11 -16.75
C ASP A 99 -12.75 1.35 -17.26
N GLY A 100 -12.12 0.59 -16.37
CA GLY A 100 -10.91 -0.19 -16.63
C GLY A 100 -9.58 0.53 -16.41
N LYS A 101 -9.61 1.81 -16.06
CA LYS A 101 -8.40 2.56 -15.68
C LYS A 101 -8.21 2.49 -14.16
N PRO A 102 -7.01 2.21 -13.66
CA PRO A 102 -6.78 2.27 -12.22
C PRO A 102 -6.90 3.67 -11.67
N MET A 103 -7.53 3.79 -10.52
CA MET A 103 -7.63 5.05 -9.79
C MET A 103 -7.06 4.97 -8.38
N GLY A 104 -6.92 3.78 -7.82
CA GLY A 104 -6.37 3.58 -6.49
C GLY A 104 -6.40 2.12 -6.06
N PHE A 105 -6.00 1.88 -4.81
CA PHE A 105 -5.98 0.56 -4.21
C PHE A 105 -6.59 0.60 -2.81
N LEU A 106 -7.26 -0.49 -2.44
CA LEU A 106 -7.72 -0.72 -1.08
C LEU A 106 -6.59 -1.38 -0.29
N THR A 107 -5.63 -0.57 0.12
CA THR A 107 -4.47 -0.96 0.93
C THR A 107 -4.23 0.14 1.95
N PHE A 108 -4.07 -0.21 3.23
CA PHE A 108 -4.17 0.77 4.33
C PHE A 108 -3.19 1.94 4.18
N GLY A 109 -1.91 1.66 3.89
CA GLY A 109 -0.89 2.70 3.73
C GLY A 109 -1.12 3.64 2.53
N GLU A 110 -2.03 3.26 1.62
CA GLU A 110 -2.35 3.98 0.40
C GLU A 110 -3.73 4.64 0.44
N LEU A 111 -4.45 4.50 1.56
CA LEU A 111 -5.70 5.20 1.72
C LEU A 111 -5.46 6.72 1.70
N PRO A 112 -6.38 7.49 1.08
CA PRO A 112 -6.33 8.94 1.09
C PRO A 112 -6.25 9.51 2.51
N ILE A 113 -5.45 10.55 2.73
CA ILE A 113 -5.29 11.22 4.03
C ILE A 113 -6.62 11.83 4.52
N ALA A 114 -7.42 12.32 3.57
CA ALA A 114 -8.74 12.88 3.85
C ALA A 114 -9.77 11.81 4.27
N LEU A 115 -9.51 10.52 3.99
CA LEU A 115 -10.43 9.44 4.32
C LEU A 115 -10.37 9.11 5.80
N LYS A 116 -11.39 9.55 6.54
CA LYS A 116 -11.48 9.30 7.98
C LYS A 116 -12.17 7.95 8.27
N PRO A 117 -11.66 7.19 9.26
CA PRO A 117 -12.30 5.96 9.65
C PRO A 117 -13.63 6.22 10.37
N VAL A 118 -14.53 5.25 10.27
CA VAL A 118 -15.71 5.09 11.10
C VAL A 118 -15.43 3.96 12.08
N TRP A 119 -15.46 4.26 13.38
CA TRP A 119 -15.26 3.27 14.42
C TRP A 119 -16.57 2.56 14.74
N VAL A 120 -16.56 1.24 14.67
CA VAL A 120 -17.70 0.39 15.01
C VAL A 120 -17.30 -0.51 16.17
N GLN A 121 -18.09 -0.51 17.23
CA GLN A 121 -17.89 -1.45 18.33
C GLN A 121 -18.45 -2.81 17.95
N ASP A 122 -17.63 -3.84 18.12
CA ASP A 122 -18.01 -5.22 17.83
C ASP A 122 -17.54 -6.15 18.96
N LYS A 123 -18.24 -7.28 19.10
CA LYS A 123 -17.84 -8.33 20.03
C LYS A 123 -16.85 -9.26 19.34
N VAL A 124 -15.62 -9.25 19.82
CA VAL A 124 -14.55 -10.09 19.30
C VAL A 124 -14.27 -11.22 20.29
N SER A 125 -13.90 -12.38 19.77
CA SER A 125 -13.51 -13.52 20.60
C SER A 125 -12.29 -13.14 21.43
N ALA A 126 -12.35 -13.42 22.72
CA ALA A 126 -11.26 -13.18 23.66
C ALA A 126 -10.89 -14.50 24.35
N GLU A 127 -9.61 -14.70 24.60
CA GLU A 127 -9.15 -15.87 25.34
C GLU A 127 -9.77 -15.87 26.74
N LYS A 128 -10.39 -17.00 27.12
CA LYS A 128 -10.91 -17.18 28.47
C LYS A 128 -9.75 -17.58 29.38
N ARG A 129 -9.53 -16.81 30.44
CA ARG A 129 -8.56 -17.18 31.45
C ARG A 129 -9.06 -18.44 32.18
N PRO A 130 -8.22 -19.48 32.36
CA PRO A 130 -8.63 -20.68 33.08
C PRO A 130 -9.13 -20.33 34.49
N GLY A 131 -10.30 -20.84 34.87
CA GLY A 131 -10.90 -20.62 36.19
C GLY A 131 -11.65 -19.29 36.38
N THR A 132 -11.84 -18.48 35.33
CA THR A 132 -12.67 -17.26 35.39
C THR A 132 -14.00 -17.44 34.66
N GLU A 133 -15.01 -16.66 35.05
CA GLU A 133 -16.29 -16.54 34.32
C GLU A 133 -16.23 -15.53 33.16
N ASP A 134 -15.03 -15.31 32.61
CA ASP A 134 -14.87 -14.35 31.51
C ASP A 134 -15.75 -14.78 30.33
N PRO A 135 -16.50 -13.84 29.71
CA PRO A 135 -17.51 -14.17 28.70
C PRO A 135 -16.93 -14.78 27.41
N GLY A 136 -15.59 -14.82 27.26
CA GLY A 136 -14.90 -15.31 26.06
C GLY A 136 -15.02 -14.36 24.88
N TRP A 137 -15.48 -13.14 25.15
CA TRP A 137 -15.52 -12.05 24.20
C TRP A 137 -15.22 -10.74 24.92
N ARG A 138 -14.71 -9.77 24.17
CA ARG A 138 -14.57 -8.38 24.63
C ARG A 138 -15.16 -7.44 23.59
N TRP A 139 -15.44 -6.21 24.00
CA TRP A 139 -15.71 -5.16 23.04
C TRP A 139 -14.40 -4.68 22.43
N ALA A 140 -14.33 -4.63 21.11
CA ALA A 140 -13.24 -3.99 20.39
C ALA A 140 -13.79 -2.97 19.39
N LYS A 141 -12.97 -1.98 19.06
CA LYS A 141 -13.29 -0.98 18.05
C LYS A 141 -12.67 -1.41 16.73
N GLN A 142 -13.53 -1.82 15.80
CA GLN A 142 -13.11 -2.12 14.44
C GLN A 142 -13.09 -0.83 13.60
N ARG A 143 -12.05 -0.70 12.81
CA ARG A 143 -11.87 0.43 11.88
C ARG A 143 -12.55 0.14 10.55
N PHE A 144 -13.57 0.92 10.22
CA PHE A 144 -14.22 0.88 8.91
C PHE A 144 -13.94 2.14 8.10
N TYR A 145 -14.12 2.04 6.79
CA TYR A 145 -14.06 3.14 5.84
C TYR A 145 -15.28 3.07 4.94
N ARG A 146 -15.88 4.22 4.64
CA ARG A 146 -17.05 4.24 3.77
C ARG A 146 -16.63 4.30 2.31
N PHE A 147 -17.30 3.50 1.47
CA PHE A 147 -16.99 3.46 0.04
C PHE A 147 -17.23 4.79 -0.65
N ASP A 148 -18.32 5.49 -0.32
CA ASP A 148 -18.64 6.80 -0.90
C ASP A 148 -17.54 7.85 -0.63
N GLN A 149 -17.06 7.90 0.61
CA GLN A 149 -15.97 8.80 1.00
C GLN A 149 -14.64 8.41 0.36
N TYR A 150 -14.33 7.12 0.28
CA TYR A 150 -13.12 6.65 -0.39
C TYR A 150 -13.12 7.01 -1.88
N LEU A 151 -14.22 6.73 -2.59
CA LEU A 151 -14.36 7.03 -4.02
C LEU A 151 -14.23 8.54 -4.28
N ALA A 152 -14.89 9.37 -3.47
CA ALA A 152 -14.76 10.82 -3.56
C ALA A 152 -13.32 11.30 -3.31
N ALA A 153 -12.63 10.72 -2.32
CA ALA A 153 -11.27 11.10 -1.97
C ALA A 153 -10.24 10.77 -3.07
N ILE A 154 -10.42 9.67 -3.80
CA ILE A 154 -9.59 9.36 -4.99
C ILE A 154 -10.04 10.11 -6.26
N GLY A 155 -11.00 11.03 -6.14
CA GLY A 155 -11.43 11.94 -7.21
C GLY A 155 -12.56 11.41 -8.09
N ILE A 156 -13.32 10.41 -7.65
CA ILE A 156 -14.47 9.87 -8.39
C ILE A 156 -15.74 10.58 -7.91
N ASP A 157 -16.46 11.22 -8.83
CA ASP A 157 -17.79 11.75 -8.54
C ASP A 157 -18.81 10.62 -8.46
N VAL A 158 -19.27 10.33 -7.25
CA VAL A 158 -20.25 9.26 -6.98
C VAL A 158 -21.53 9.44 -7.78
N LYS A 159 -21.93 10.68 -8.12
CA LYS A 159 -23.14 10.95 -8.90
C LYS A 159 -23.04 10.50 -10.36
N SER A 160 -21.81 10.39 -10.87
CA SER A 160 -21.54 9.94 -12.24
C SER A 160 -21.51 8.41 -12.40
N ILE A 161 -21.47 7.69 -11.28
CA ILE A 161 -21.38 6.22 -11.28
C ILE A 161 -22.70 5.62 -11.75
N LYS A 162 -22.64 4.80 -12.81
CA LYS A 162 -23.76 3.95 -13.24
C LYS A 162 -23.89 2.75 -12.33
N GLU A 163 -22.78 2.06 -12.10
CA GLU A 163 -22.74 0.84 -11.31
C GLU A 163 -21.36 0.66 -10.66
N LEU A 164 -21.35 0.14 -9.43
CA LEU A 164 -20.17 -0.23 -8.66
C LEU A 164 -20.21 -1.73 -8.39
N HIS A 165 -19.18 -2.44 -8.80
CA HIS A 165 -19.01 -3.85 -8.51
C HIS A 165 -17.89 -4.03 -7.50
N VAL A 166 -18.22 -4.58 -6.34
CA VAL A 166 -17.24 -5.01 -5.36
C VAL A 166 -17.13 -6.53 -5.45
N TYR A 167 -16.10 -6.98 -6.16
CA TYR A 167 -15.88 -8.40 -6.46
C TYR A 167 -15.33 -9.14 -5.24
N GLY A 168 -15.94 -10.28 -4.92
CA GLY A 168 -15.36 -11.29 -4.04
C GLY A 168 -14.55 -12.34 -4.80
N PRO A 169 -13.90 -13.31 -4.13
CA PRO A 169 -13.14 -14.41 -4.74
C PRO A 169 -13.91 -15.23 -5.79
N LYS A 170 -15.24 -15.24 -5.70
CA LYS A 170 -16.14 -15.83 -6.70
C LYS A 170 -17.07 -14.75 -7.23
N PHE A 171 -17.43 -14.80 -8.52
CA PHE A 171 -18.41 -13.86 -9.08
C PHE A 171 -19.76 -13.92 -8.36
N ALA A 172 -20.13 -15.08 -7.83
CA ALA A 172 -21.31 -15.26 -7.01
C ALA A 172 -21.31 -14.41 -5.72
N GLU A 173 -20.16 -13.94 -5.24
CA GLU A 173 -20.00 -13.13 -4.04
C GLU A 173 -19.90 -11.63 -4.36
N THR A 174 -20.08 -11.23 -5.62
CA THR A 174 -19.96 -9.83 -6.05
C THR A 174 -21.17 -9.02 -5.60
N ASN A 175 -20.90 -7.96 -4.83
CA ASN A 175 -21.90 -6.92 -4.60
C ASN A 175 -21.97 -6.02 -5.84
N ILE A 176 -23.18 -5.83 -6.34
CA ILE A 176 -23.48 -4.87 -7.41
C ILE A 176 -24.38 -3.79 -6.83
N SER A 177 -23.93 -2.54 -6.92
CA SER A 177 -24.67 -1.37 -6.44
C SER A 177 -24.82 -0.36 -7.57
N THR A 178 -26.05 0.06 -7.83
CA THR A 178 -26.33 1.09 -8.86
C THR A 178 -25.94 2.47 -8.36
N GLY A 179 -25.81 3.45 -9.27
CA GLY A 179 -25.65 4.86 -8.90
C GLY A 179 -26.72 5.35 -7.92
N LYS A 180 -27.96 4.88 -8.06
CA LYS A 180 -29.06 5.21 -7.13
C LYS A 180 -28.81 4.64 -5.74
N ASP A 181 -28.32 3.42 -5.64
CA ASP A 181 -27.97 2.81 -4.36
C ASP A 181 -26.89 3.62 -3.64
N LEU A 182 -25.85 4.03 -4.38
CA LEU A 182 -24.72 4.83 -3.86
C LEU A 182 -25.11 6.23 -3.39
N LEU A 183 -26.21 6.78 -3.90
CA LEU A 183 -26.77 8.06 -3.46
C LEU A 183 -27.81 7.92 -2.34
N SER A 184 -28.15 6.69 -1.94
CA SER A 184 -29.12 6.43 -0.88
C SER A 184 -28.55 6.66 0.52
N ALA A 185 -29.42 6.83 1.52
CA ALA A 185 -29.00 6.89 2.92
C ALA A 185 -28.25 5.64 3.38
N LYS A 186 -28.58 4.46 2.81
CA LYS A 186 -27.91 3.19 3.13
C LYS A 186 -26.47 3.14 2.64
N ALA A 187 -26.09 3.92 1.63
CA ALA A 187 -24.70 3.98 1.15
C ALA A 187 -23.73 4.41 2.26
N LYS A 188 -24.22 5.18 3.26
CA LYS A 188 -23.42 5.60 4.42
C LYS A 188 -23.02 4.42 5.32
N GLU A 189 -23.75 3.32 5.24
CA GLU A 189 -23.48 2.07 5.94
C GLU A 189 -22.66 1.09 5.11
N PHE A 190 -22.53 1.32 3.79
CA PHE A 190 -21.69 0.51 2.92
C PHE A 190 -20.22 0.85 3.12
N LYS A 191 -19.51 -0.07 3.78
CA LYS A 191 -18.15 0.14 4.29
C LYS A 191 -17.23 -0.99 3.90
N PHE A 192 -15.94 -0.80 4.16
CA PHE A 192 -14.96 -1.86 4.22
C PHE A 192 -14.06 -1.70 5.43
N ARG A 193 -13.50 -2.81 5.91
CA ARG A 193 -12.41 -2.85 6.90
C ARG A 193 -11.28 -3.71 6.36
N PHE A 194 -10.14 -3.75 7.05
CA PHE A 194 -9.10 -4.74 6.76
C PHE A 194 -9.24 -5.97 7.65
N GLY A 195 -8.66 -7.10 7.21
CA GLY A 195 -8.73 -8.36 7.94
C GLY A 195 -8.05 -8.32 9.31
N GLY A 196 -6.97 -7.56 9.44
CA GLY A 196 -6.46 -7.06 10.72
C GLY A 196 -6.40 -5.53 10.74
N ASN A 197 -5.79 -4.94 11.77
CA ASN A 197 -5.82 -3.49 12.02
C ASN A 197 -5.48 -2.62 10.79
N VAL A 198 -4.38 -2.97 10.11
CA VAL A 198 -3.83 -2.25 8.95
C VAL A 198 -3.40 -3.16 7.81
N TYR A 199 -3.59 -4.47 7.95
CA TYR A 199 -3.07 -5.46 7.01
C TYR A 199 -4.14 -6.48 6.62
N GLY A 200 -3.80 -7.29 5.62
CA GLY A 200 -4.70 -8.30 5.08
C GLY A 200 -5.63 -7.72 4.02
N LYS A 201 -6.51 -8.58 3.50
CA LYS A 201 -7.45 -8.19 2.46
C LYS A 201 -8.56 -7.32 3.05
N PRO A 202 -8.99 -6.27 2.33
CA PRO A 202 -10.18 -5.53 2.69
C PRO A 202 -11.41 -6.45 2.64
N ILE A 203 -12.35 -6.25 3.56
CA ILE A 203 -13.58 -7.02 3.77
C ILE A 203 -14.75 -6.05 3.64
N ALA A 204 -15.72 -6.37 2.79
CA ALA A 204 -16.89 -5.54 2.58
C ALA A 204 -17.89 -5.70 3.73
N HIS A 205 -18.50 -4.60 4.15
CA HIS A 205 -19.65 -4.58 5.02
C HIS A 205 -20.83 -3.99 4.27
N VAL A 206 -21.69 -4.87 3.77
CA VAL A 206 -22.86 -4.53 2.96
C VAL A 206 -24.08 -4.45 3.86
N PRO A 207 -24.73 -3.28 3.98
CA PRO A 207 -25.95 -3.16 4.78
C PRO A 207 -27.10 -3.93 4.15
N ARG A 208 -28.07 -4.36 4.96
CA ARG A 208 -29.20 -5.18 4.50
C ARG A 208 -30.01 -4.46 3.42
N GLY A 209 -30.20 -5.13 2.29
CA GLY A 209 -30.97 -4.60 1.16
C GLY A 209 -30.29 -3.40 0.50
N PHE A 210 -28.96 -3.46 0.34
CA PHE A 210 -28.16 -2.54 -0.44
C PHE A 210 -27.58 -3.24 -1.67
N GLY A 211 -27.69 -2.60 -2.83
CA GLY A 211 -27.36 -3.22 -4.11
C GLY A 211 -28.13 -4.52 -4.32
N ASN A 212 -27.46 -5.54 -4.85
CA ASN A 212 -28.01 -6.89 -5.01
C ASN A 212 -28.03 -7.73 -3.70
N GLY A 213 -27.71 -7.12 -2.54
CA GLY A 213 -27.73 -7.77 -1.22
C GLY A 213 -26.63 -8.80 -0.98
N ARG A 214 -25.67 -8.95 -1.90
CA ARG A 214 -24.53 -9.88 -1.75
C ARG A 214 -23.39 -9.19 -1.00
N SER A 215 -22.64 -9.96 -0.23
CA SER A 215 -21.42 -9.49 0.45
C SER A 215 -20.32 -10.50 0.23
N ALA A 216 -19.15 -10.02 -0.18
CA ALA A 216 -17.96 -10.84 -0.28
C ALA A 216 -17.30 -10.99 1.10
N ASP A 217 -16.79 -12.19 1.41
CA ASP A 217 -15.94 -12.40 2.59
C ASP A 217 -14.65 -11.56 2.51
N LYS A 218 -14.07 -11.45 1.31
CA LYS A 218 -12.91 -10.60 1.03
C LYS A 218 -13.15 -9.86 -0.27
N ILE A 219 -12.75 -8.59 -0.32
CA ILE A 219 -12.78 -7.82 -1.56
C ILE A 219 -11.53 -8.21 -2.35
N ALA A 220 -11.77 -8.56 -3.59
CA ALA A 220 -10.77 -9.01 -4.51
C ALA A 220 -10.44 -7.88 -5.52
N SER A 221 -11.45 -7.14 -6.00
CA SER A 221 -11.28 -5.90 -6.77
C SER A 221 -12.54 -5.05 -6.73
N VAL A 222 -12.43 -3.76 -7.06
CA VAL A 222 -13.55 -2.83 -7.19
C VAL A 222 -13.56 -2.26 -8.61
N MET A 223 -14.68 -2.41 -9.32
CA MET A 223 -14.90 -1.80 -10.63
C MET A 223 -15.99 -0.75 -10.54
N VAL A 224 -15.70 0.43 -11.06
CA VAL A 224 -16.61 1.55 -11.15
C VAL A 224 -16.91 1.79 -12.63
N TYR A 225 -18.18 1.74 -12.99
CA TYR A 225 -18.64 1.98 -14.36
C TYR A 225 -19.28 3.36 -14.43
N ILE A 226 -18.71 4.25 -15.23
CA ILE A 226 -19.23 5.62 -15.46
C ILE A 226 -19.63 5.74 -16.92
N LYS A 227 -18.68 5.49 -17.83
CA LYS A 227 -18.92 5.59 -19.28
C LYS A 227 -19.25 4.23 -19.86
N LYS A 228 -18.48 3.20 -19.50
CA LYS A 228 -18.63 1.85 -20.05
C LYS A 228 -19.90 1.18 -19.56
N LYS A 229 -20.36 0.18 -20.32
CA LYS A 229 -21.53 -0.63 -19.96
C LYS A 229 -21.12 -1.64 -18.88
N PRO A 230 -21.75 -1.65 -17.69
CA PRO A 230 -21.45 -2.63 -16.66
C PRO A 230 -21.87 -4.04 -17.12
N PRO A 231 -21.10 -5.09 -16.79
CA PRO A 231 -21.50 -6.47 -17.05
C PRO A 231 -22.64 -6.89 -16.12
N LYS A 232 -23.46 -7.85 -16.53
CA LYS A 232 -24.54 -8.42 -15.71
C LYS A 232 -24.06 -9.71 -15.05
N ILE A 233 -24.41 -9.94 -13.78
CA ILE A 233 -24.22 -11.25 -13.18
C ILE A 233 -25.32 -12.19 -13.66
N VAL A 234 -24.92 -13.28 -14.33
CA VAL A 234 -25.78 -14.41 -14.66
C VAL A 234 -25.58 -15.48 -13.60
N HIS A 235 -26.67 -15.83 -12.90
CA HIS A 235 -26.61 -16.74 -11.76
C HIS A 235 -26.01 -18.10 -12.15
N ASN A 236 -25.02 -18.57 -11.39
CA ASN A 236 -24.27 -19.82 -11.60
C ASN A 236 -23.50 -19.93 -12.92
N VAL A 237 -23.45 -18.87 -13.74
CA VAL A 237 -22.70 -18.87 -15.01
C VAL A 237 -21.49 -17.95 -14.91
N GLY A 238 -21.69 -16.68 -14.55
CA GLY A 238 -20.59 -15.71 -14.51
C GLY A 238 -21.05 -14.30 -14.77
N LEU A 239 -20.19 -13.51 -15.41
CA LEU A 239 -20.48 -12.17 -15.87
C LEU A 239 -20.81 -12.21 -17.36
N GLU A 240 -21.90 -11.59 -17.76
CA GLU A 240 -22.28 -11.39 -19.16
C GLU A 240 -22.02 -9.93 -19.54
N LEU A 241 -21.35 -9.71 -20.66
CA LEU A 241 -21.22 -8.41 -21.28
C LEU A 241 -21.51 -8.56 -22.76
N ASP A 242 -22.38 -7.71 -23.28
CA ASP A 242 -22.77 -7.71 -24.71
C ASP A 242 -23.25 -9.07 -25.25
N GLY A 243 -23.90 -9.87 -24.40
CA GLY A 243 -24.44 -11.18 -24.75
C GLY A 243 -23.44 -12.33 -24.64
N GLU A 244 -22.20 -12.04 -24.25
CA GLU A 244 -21.14 -13.04 -24.10
C GLU A 244 -20.74 -13.23 -22.64
N ILE A 245 -20.55 -14.48 -22.24
CA ILE A 245 -20.01 -14.82 -20.92
C ILE A 245 -18.52 -14.49 -20.90
N GLN A 246 -18.17 -13.65 -19.94
CA GLN A 246 -16.86 -13.08 -19.79
C GLN A 246 -15.96 -14.00 -18.99
N ASN A 247 -14.76 -14.25 -19.52
CA ASN A 247 -13.72 -15.01 -18.84
C ASN A 247 -12.84 -14.08 -18.00
N GLY A 248 -13.28 -13.77 -16.77
CA GLY A 248 -12.58 -12.85 -15.87
C GLY A 248 -13.43 -11.61 -15.55
N VAL A 249 -12.80 -10.55 -15.03
CA VAL A 249 -13.50 -9.28 -14.80
C VAL A 249 -13.41 -8.41 -16.05
N PRO A 250 -14.55 -7.98 -16.61
CA PRO A 250 -14.56 -7.14 -17.80
C PRO A 250 -13.88 -5.80 -17.59
N TYR A 251 -13.21 -5.35 -18.64
CA TYR A 251 -12.44 -4.10 -18.70
C TYR A 251 -11.29 -4.01 -17.70
N TYR A 252 -10.84 -5.11 -17.11
CA TYR A 252 -9.76 -5.11 -16.12
C TYR A 252 -8.40 -4.61 -16.65
N GLY A 253 -8.30 -4.24 -17.94
CA GLY A 253 -7.11 -3.64 -18.53
C GLY A 253 -5.86 -4.51 -18.34
N GLU A 254 -4.69 -3.91 -18.52
CA GLU A 254 -3.45 -4.55 -18.09
C GLU A 254 -3.43 -4.59 -16.55
N PRO A 255 -3.33 -5.78 -15.92
CA PRO A 255 -3.29 -5.88 -14.48
C PRO A 255 -2.11 -5.06 -13.95
N ILE A 256 -2.40 -4.17 -13.00
CA ILE A 256 -1.35 -3.43 -12.29
C ILE A 256 -0.87 -4.32 -11.16
N ARG A 257 -0.23 -5.40 -11.57
CA ARG A 257 0.39 -6.32 -10.65
C ARG A 257 1.83 -5.87 -10.45
N GLY A 258 2.15 -5.61 -9.19
CA GLY A 258 3.48 -5.17 -8.81
C GLY A 258 3.82 -3.77 -9.32
N GLY A 259 5.10 -3.43 -9.20
CA GLY A 259 5.55 -2.06 -9.33
C GLY A 259 5.23 -1.24 -8.07
N VAL A 260 5.88 -0.08 -7.99
CA VAL A 260 5.66 0.89 -6.91
C VAL A 260 4.70 1.95 -7.39
N ARG A 261 3.60 2.10 -6.66
CA ARG A 261 2.55 3.06 -6.97
C ARG A 261 2.97 4.43 -6.44
N VAL A 262 2.71 5.45 -7.25
CA VAL A 262 3.07 6.83 -6.95
C VAL A 262 1.81 7.67 -6.94
N TYR A 263 1.58 8.35 -5.83
CA TYR A 263 0.41 9.19 -5.61
C TYR A 263 0.82 10.66 -5.50
N MET A 264 -0.03 11.54 -6.03
CA MET A 264 0.02 12.99 -5.78
C MET A 264 -1.31 13.41 -5.18
N ASP A 265 -1.30 13.99 -3.98
CA ASP A 265 -2.50 14.41 -3.25
C ASP A 265 -3.58 13.32 -3.22
N ASP A 266 -3.17 12.12 -2.82
CA ASP A 266 -4.00 10.91 -2.71
C ASP A 266 -4.56 10.35 -4.04
N LYS A 267 -4.16 10.90 -5.19
CA LYS A 267 -4.52 10.40 -6.52
C LYS A 267 -3.37 9.61 -7.12
N LEU A 268 -3.66 8.42 -7.64
CA LEU A 268 -2.68 7.61 -8.35
C LEU A 268 -2.27 8.33 -9.65
N ILE A 269 -0.98 8.64 -9.81
CA ILE A 269 -0.46 9.34 -11.00
C ILE A 269 0.47 8.45 -11.84
N ALA A 270 1.11 7.45 -11.23
CA ALA A 270 2.06 6.57 -11.91
C ALA A 270 2.19 5.24 -11.19
N ILE A 271 2.60 4.22 -11.93
CA ILE A 271 3.11 2.96 -11.40
C ILE A 271 4.48 2.74 -12.01
N VAL A 272 5.50 2.64 -11.17
CA VAL A 272 6.88 2.40 -11.59
C VAL A 272 7.12 0.90 -11.57
N LYS A 273 7.15 0.26 -12.74
CA LYS A 273 7.50 -1.15 -12.88
C LYS A 273 8.96 -1.31 -13.27
N ARG A 274 9.64 -2.28 -12.67
CA ARG A 274 11.07 -2.53 -12.91
C ARG A 274 11.38 -2.83 -14.38
N GLN A 275 10.56 -3.64 -15.03
CA GLN A 275 10.75 -4.03 -16.43
C GLN A 275 10.53 -2.88 -17.44
N GLU A 276 9.92 -1.78 -17.00
CA GLU A 276 9.68 -0.59 -17.82
C GLU A 276 10.82 0.45 -17.64
N LEU A 277 11.81 0.17 -16.79
CA LEU A 277 12.93 1.08 -16.55
C LEU A 277 13.98 0.96 -17.65
N ASP A 278 14.29 2.09 -18.26
CA ASP A 278 15.34 2.19 -19.27
C ASP A 278 16.73 2.14 -18.62
N ALA A 279 17.46 1.05 -18.84
CA ALA A 279 18.82 0.87 -18.33
C ALA A 279 19.81 1.90 -18.88
N ALA A 280 19.57 2.47 -20.06
CA ALA A 280 20.43 3.51 -20.63
C ALA A 280 20.32 4.85 -19.90
N LYS A 281 19.21 5.08 -19.19
CA LYS A 281 18.99 6.27 -18.34
C LYS A 281 19.40 6.05 -16.89
N ALA A 282 19.89 4.85 -16.55
CA ALA A 282 20.34 4.55 -15.22
C ALA A 282 21.71 5.19 -14.93
N ILE A 283 21.89 5.65 -13.70
CA ILE A 283 23.17 6.02 -13.12
C ILE A 283 23.75 4.79 -12.45
N LYS A 284 24.94 4.38 -12.87
CA LYS A 284 25.63 3.23 -12.29
C LYS A 284 26.41 3.67 -11.05
N SER A 285 26.11 3.08 -9.90
CA SER A 285 26.86 3.32 -8.66
C SER A 285 28.26 2.69 -8.73
N PRO A 286 29.18 3.04 -7.81
CA PRO A 286 30.47 2.36 -7.68
C PRO A 286 30.36 0.84 -7.44
N THR A 287 29.27 0.38 -6.82
CA THR A 287 28.99 -1.05 -6.59
C THR A 287 28.43 -1.75 -7.83
N GLY A 288 28.24 -1.02 -8.93
CA GLY A 288 27.68 -1.51 -10.18
C GLY A 288 26.15 -1.56 -10.21
N GLU A 289 25.50 -1.06 -9.17
CA GLU A 289 24.05 -1.03 -9.06
C GLU A 289 23.46 0.09 -9.93
N LEU A 290 22.37 -0.23 -10.64
CA LEU A 290 21.65 0.74 -11.45
C LEU A 290 20.67 1.53 -10.59
N THR A 291 20.74 2.84 -10.69
CA THR A 291 19.82 3.77 -10.03
C THR A 291 19.18 4.70 -11.05
N TRP A 292 17.95 5.13 -10.80
CA TRP A 292 17.23 6.07 -11.68
C TRP A 292 16.80 7.27 -10.87
N LYS A 293 16.69 8.43 -11.51
CA LYS A 293 16.05 9.60 -10.89
C LYS A 293 14.54 9.44 -10.94
N LEU A 294 13.87 9.61 -9.80
CA LEU A 294 12.42 9.47 -9.71
C LEU A 294 11.71 10.49 -10.61
N ALA A 295 12.14 11.75 -10.61
CA ALA A 295 11.59 12.79 -11.47
C ALA A 295 11.64 12.44 -12.96
N ASP A 296 12.76 11.90 -13.44
CA ASP A 296 12.93 11.56 -14.86
C ASP A 296 11.99 10.43 -15.29
N VAL A 297 11.81 9.42 -14.43
CA VAL A 297 10.88 8.32 -14.67
C VAL A 297 9.44 8.82 -14.69
N LEU A 298 9.05 9.66 -13.73
CA LEU A 298 7.71 10.25 -13.68
C LEU A 298 7.45 11.17 -14.89
N ALA A 299 8.43 11.96 -15.31
CA ALA A 299 8.33 12.82 -16.49
C ALA A 299 8.17 11.99 -17.77
N ALA A 300 8.92 10.89 -17.92
CA ALA A 300 8.78 9.99 -19.07
C ALA A 300 7.40 9.33 -19.15
N GLN A 301 6.74 9.10 -18.02
CA GLN A 301 5.37 8.59 -17.95
C GLN A 301 4.30 9.70 -18.06
N GLY A 302 4.70 10.96 -18.26
CA GLY A 302 3.76 12.10 -18.30
C GLY A 302 3.10 12.42 -16.95
N ALA A 303 3.68 11.93 -15.86
CA ALA A 303 3.14 11.97 -14.50
C ALA A 303 3.93 12.88 -13.55
N MET A 304 4.79 13.78 -14.08
CA MET A 304 5.59 14.67 -13.25
C MET A 304 4.69 15.62 -12.44
N PRO A 305 4.65 15.51 -11.10
CA PRO A 305 3.81 16.37 -10.28
C PRO A 305 4.35 17.81 -10.25
N LYS A 306 3.44 18.76 -10.02
CA LYS A 306 3.79 20.17 -9.77
C LYS A 306 3.62 20.45 -8.28
N ASN A 307 4.40 21.40 -7.75
CA ASN A 307 4.25 21.94 -6.39
C ASN A 307 4.38 20.89 -5.26
N VAL A 308 5.27 19.91 -5.40
CA VAL A 308 5.50 18.92 -4.34
C VAL A 308 6.19 19.59 -3.15
N THR A 309 5.56 19.51 -1.97
CA THR A 309 6.10 20.03 -0.71
C THR A 309 6.79 18.93 0.09
N GLU A 310 6.28 17.71 0.05
CA GLU A 310 6.88 16.55 0.71
C GLU A 310 6.57 15.24 -0.02
N ILE A 311 7.45 14.26 0.21
CA ILE A 311 7.39 12.91 -0.34
C ILE A 311 7.49 11.93 0.82
N TRP A 312 6.62 10.94 0.86
CA TRP A 312 6.63 9.87 1.85
C TRP A 312 6.91 8.54 1.18
N ALA A 313 7.87 7.80 1.74
CA ALA A 313 7.99 6.37 1.49
C ALA A 313 6.97 5.62 2.34
N VAL A 314 6.13 4.85 1.69
CA VAL A 314 5.15 3.98 2.34
C VAL A 314 5.65 2.55 2.30
N ARG A 315 5.85 1.95 3.48
CA ARG A 315 6.25 0.55 3.66
C ARG A 315 5.49 -0.04 4.83
N ASP A 316 5.18 -1.33 4.77
CA ASP A 316 4.49 -2.04 5.85
C ASP A 316 3.23 -1.31 6.34
N GLN A 317 2.49 -0.71 5.39
CA GLN A 317 1.23 0.03 5.61
C GLN A 317 1.39 1.36 6.36
N LYS A 318 2.61 1.89 6.48
CA LYS A 318 2.90 3.12 7.22
C LYS A 318 3.69 4.12 6.37
N ARG A 319 3.41 5.41 6.59
CA ARG A 319 4.20 6.55 6.13
C ARG A 319 5.26 6.84 7.20
N GLU A 320 6.46 6.27 7.04
CA GLU A 320 7.52 6.36 8.07
C GLU A 320 8.60 7.35 7.68
N ASP A 321 9.10 7.28 6.45
CA ASP A 321 10.21 8.10 5.99
C ASP A 321 9.70 9.24 5.11
N LYS A 322 10.11 10.47 5.47
CA LYS A 322 9.75 11.70 4.76
C LYS A 322 10.98 12.33 4.10
N PHE A 323 10.80 12.77 2.87
CA PHE A 323 11.74 13.60 2.12
C PHE A 323 11.10 14.97 1.83
N PRO A 324 11.88 16.06 1.89
CA PRO A 324 11.48 17.35 1.33
C PRO A 324 11.05 17.24 -0.14
N GLY A 325 10.03 17.98 -0.55
CA GLY A 325 9.58 17.99 -1.94
C GLY A 325 10.64 18.50 -2.93
N ALA A 326 11.54 19.37 -2.47
CA ALA A 326 12.68 19.84 -3.24
C ALA A 326 13.63 18.69 -3.64
N ASP A 327 13.66 17.60 -2.88
CA ASP A 327 14.51 16.45 -3.17
C ASP A 327 14.00 15.66 -4.38
N LEU A 328 12.74 15.84 -4.84
CA LEU A 328 12.20 15.08 -5.98
C LEU A 328 13.11 15.12 -7.22
N ALA A 329 13.72 16.28 -7.49
CA ALA A 329 14.57 16.50 -8.66
C ALA A 329 15.88 15.69 -8.62
N THR A 330 16.35 15.32 -7.42
CA THR A 330 17.62 14.61 -7.21
C THR A 330 17.42 13.23 -6.59
N LEU A 331 16.22 12.91 -6.11
CA LEU A 331 15.90 11.65 -5.46
C LEU A 331 16.06 10.50 -6.45
N THR A 332 17.06 9.67 -6.18
CA THR A 332 17.31 8.45 -6.93
C THR A 332 16.60 7.27 -6.28
N PHE A 333 16.47 6.18 -7.03
CA PHE A 333 16.05 4.90 -6.49
C PHE A 333 16.74 3.74 -7.19
N ALA A 334 16.88 2.63 -6.48
CA ALA A 334 17.24 1.34 -7.05
C ALA A 334 16.02 0.40 -7.11
N ALA A 335 15.99 -0.48 -8.10
CA ALA A 335 14.94 -1.48 -8.33
C ALA A 335 15.55 -2.89 -8.41
N ASN A 336 16.44 -3.23 -7.47
CA ASN A 336 17.12 -4.52 -7.44
C ASN A 336 16.22 -5.62 -6.83
N SER A 337 16.68 -6.88 -6.86
CA SER A 337 15.93 -8.02 -6.28
C SER A 337 15.78 -7.94 -4.75
N GLN A 338 16.66 -7.21 -4.06
CA GLN A 338 16.60 -7.03 -2.60
C GLN A 338 15.44 -6.12 -2.16
N ALA A 339 14.87 -5.34 -3.07
CA ALA A 339 13.77 -4.42 -2.77
C ALA A 339 12.45 -5.14 -2.43
N LYS A 340 12.36 -6.47 -2.59
CA LYS A 340 11.18 -7.31 -2.26
C LYS A 340 9.88 -6.71 -2.81
N GLY A 341 9.88 -6.38 -4.10
CA GLY A 341 8.75 -5.76 -4.80
C GLY A 341 8.54 -4.26 -4.53
N GLY A 342 9.48 -3.58 -3.85
CA GLY A 342 9.50 -2.13 -3.69
C GLY A 342 10.60 -1.45 -4.52
N LEU A 343 10.83 -0.17 -4.23
CA LEU A 343 12.00 0.60 -4.64
C LEU A 343 12.84 0.95 -3.41
N LEU A 344 14.14 1.11 -3.58
CA LEU A 344 15.05 1.58 -2.53
C LEU A 344 15.41 3.04 -2.82
N LEU A 345 14.91 3.97 -2.02
CA LEU A 345 14.98 5.41 -2.26
C LEU A 345 16.24 6.04 -1.63
N GLY A 346 16.91 6.87 -2.43
CA GLY A 346 18.07 7.66 -2.06
C GLY A 346 19.27 6.82 -1.60
N ASP A 347 20.28 7.52 -1.08
CA ASP A 347 21.53 6.89 -0.62
C ASP A 347 21.31 5.97 0.60
N LYS A 348 20.26 6.25 1.38
CA LYS A 348 19.86 5.44 2.53
C LYS A 348 19.15 4.14 2.15
N GLN A 349 18.86 3.93 0.87
CA GLN A 349 18.18 2.73 0.36
C GLN A 349 16.86 2.46 1.10
N ILE A 350 16.09 3.52 1.35
CA ILE A 350 14.83 3.43 2.10
C ILE A 350 13.81 2.69 1.25
N ARG A 351 13.35 1.53 1.74
CA ARG A 351 12.36 0.73 1.01
C ARG A 351 11.00 1.45 0.96
N ALA A 352 10.45 1.57 -0.24
CA ALA A 352 9.11 2.06 -0.51
C ALA A 352 8.33 1.04 -1.36
N ASN A 353 7.17 0.60 -0.88
CA ASN A 353 6.20 -0.16 -1.66
C ASN A 353 5.20 0.76 -2.39
N THR A 354 5.01 1.95 -1.83
CA THR A 354 4.26 3.06 -2.41
C THR A 354 4.99 4.36 -2.10
N ILE A 355 4.88 5.35 -2.99
CA ILE A 355 5.38 6.71 -2.78
C ILE A 355 4.17 7.65 -2.77
N ALA A 356 4.03 8.45 -1.73
CA ALA A 356 2.96 9.44 -1.61
C ALA A 356 3.56 10.85 -1.59
N MET A 357 3.16 11.69 -2.54
CA MET A 357 3.59 13.08 -2.65
C MET A 357 2.42 14.00 -2.32
N HIS A 358 2.73 15.11 -1.67
CA HIS A 358 1.71 16.08 -1.24
C HIS A 358 2.10 17.50 -1.64
N SER A 359 1.11 18.27 -2.08
CA SER A 359 1.27 19.69 -2.44
C SER A 359 1.39 20.62 -1.23
N ARG A 360 1.28 20.07 -0.02
CA ARG A 360 1.41 20.74 1.27
C ARG A 360 2.04 19.80 2.28
N ALA A 361 2.60 20.36 3.33
CA ALA A 361 3.03 19.56 4.47
C ALA A 361 1.82 18.92 5.17
N LEU A 362 1.90 17.62 5.45
CA LEU A 362 0.94 16.94 6.31
C LEU A 362 1.25 17.21 7.78
N LYS A 363 0.21 17.40 8.58
CA LYS A 363 0.32 17.48 10.03
C LYS A 363 0.35 16.06 10.62
N PRO A 364 1.01 15.84 11.77
CA PRO A 364 1.08 14.52 12.39
C PRO A 364 -0.30 13.88 12.69
N ASP A 365 -1.31 14.69 13.01
CA ASP A 365 -2.68 14.26 13.30
C ASP A 365 -3.49 13.88 12.05
N GLU A 366 -2.97 14.21 10.85
CA GLU A 366 -3.56 13.79 9.58
C GLU A 366 -3.11 12.39 9.17
N LEU A 367 -1.94 11.95 9.65
CA LEU A 367 -1.42 10.62 9.35
C LEU A 367 -2.31 9.55 10.03
N PRO A 368 -2.53 8.39 9.38
CA PRO A 368 -3.27 7.30 10.01
C PRO A 368 -2.59 6.83 11.30
N VAL A 369 -3.21 7.10 12.44
CA VAL A 369 -2.75 6.60 13.74
C VAL A 369 -3.35 5.21 13.97
N VAL A 370 -2.48 4.22 14.15
CA VAL A 370 -2.85 2.87 14.60
C VAL A 370 -2.79 2.86 16.11
N THR A 371 -3.92 2.60 16.76
CA THR A 371 -3.95 2.50 18.22
C THR A 371 -3.90 1.02 18.65
N PRO A 372 -3.35 0.72 19.85
CA PRO A 372 -3.33 -0.65 20.35
C PRO A 372 -4.71 -1.30 20.50
N ASP A 373 -5.76 -0.48 20.62
CA ASP A 373 -7.15 -0.94 20.77
C ASP A 373 -7.85 -1.22 19.43
N ASP A 374 -7.16 -0.99 18.31
CA ASP A 374 -7.63 -1.40 17.00
C ASP A 374 -7.54 -2.93 16.91
N GLU A 375 -8.59 -3.58 16.41
CA GLU A 375 -8.59 -4.99 16.01
C GLU A 375 -9.17 -5.20 14.61
#